data_AF-A0A182G0X0-F1
#
_entry.id   AF-A0A182G0X0-F1
#
_cell.length_a   1.000
_cell.length_b   1.000
_cell.length_c   1.000
_cell.angle_alpha   90.00
_cell.angle_beta   90.00
_cell.angle_gamma   90.00
#
_symmetry.space_group_name_H-M   'P 1'
#
loop_
_entity.id
_entity.type
_entity.pdbx_description
1 polymer ?
#
loop_
_entity_poly.entity_id
_entity_poly.type
_entity_poly.pdbx_seq_one_letter_code
_entity_poly.pdbx_strand_id
1 'polypeptide(L)'
;MRVHIGHFSLMANDRITRMGCAATKYWNPENKRNYVYYVCNYSFTNVLGKPIYKKGKPCAKCDGKCSTKYPGLCEGIADAIDKEI
;
A
#
# COMPACT_ATOMS: atom_id res chain seq x y z
N MET A 1 -8.00 10.27 -22.03
CA MET A 1 -6.96 9.35 -21.53
C MET A 1 -7.27 9.04 -20.07
N ARG A 2 -7.62 7.80 -19.72
CA ARG A 2 -7.87 7.40 -18.32
C ARG A 2 -6.58 6.80 -17.77
N VAL A 3 -5.89 7.53 -16.90
CA VAL A 3 -4.71 7.00 -16.20
C VAL A 3 -5.20 6.16 -15.03
N HIS A 4 -4.89 4.87 -15.01
CA HIS A 4 -5.25 3.99 -13.91
C HIS A 4 -4.27 4.15 -12.74
N ILE A 5 -4.56 5.08 -11.84
CA ILE A 5 -3.68 5.42 -10.71
C ILE A 5 -3.93 4.61 -9.44
N GLY A 6 -5.05 3.87 -9.36
CA GLY A 6 -5.54 3.27 -8.10
C GLY A 6 -4.55 2.31 -7.43
N HIS A 7 -3.86 1.47 -8.21
CA HIS A 7 -2.84 0.56 -7.68
C HIS A 7 -1.64 1.32 -7.09
N PHE A 8 -1.14 2.33 -7.82
CA PHE A 8 -0.03 3.15 -7.35
C PHE A 8 -0.41 3.97 -6.13
N SER A 9 -1.57 4.62 -6.16
CA SER A 9 -2.04 5.42 -5.04
C SER A 9 -2.29 4.56 -3.81
N LEU A 10 -2.76 3.32 -3.97
CA LEU A 10 -2.86 2.38 -2.86
C LEU A 10 -1.48 2.06 -2.30
N MET A 11 -0.51 1.66 -3.13
CA MET A 11 0.86 1.37 -2.66
C MET A 11 1.55 2.54 -1.95
N ALA A 12 1.25 3.78 -2.33
CA ALA A 12 1.86 4.98 -1.78
C ALA A 12 1.10 5.59 -0.59
N ASN A 13 0.04 4.93 -0.10
CA ASN A 13 -0.82 5.48 0.94
C ASN A 13 -0.12 5.48 2.32
N ASP A 14 -0.03 6.65 2.97
CA ASP A 14 0.72 6.80 4.24
C ASP A 14 0.05 6.13 5.45
N ARG A 15 -1.18 5.65 5.29
CA ARG A 15 -1.92 4.89 6.30
C ARG A 15 -1.72 3.39 6.19
N ILE A 16 -1.07 2.92 5.12
CA ILE A 16 -0.76 1.49 4.97
C ILE A 16 0.51 1.19 5.76
N THR A 17 0.37 0.20 6.64
CA THR A 17 1.40 -0.24 7.57
C THR A 17 1.84 -1.68 7.29
N ARG A 18 0.94 -2.47 6.68
CA ARG A 18 1.14 -3.91 6.42
C ARG A 18 0.51 -4.29 5.09
N MET A 19 1.11 -5.28 4.44
CA MET A 19 0.55 -5.92 3.26
C MET A 19 0.81 -7.43 3.31
N GLY A 20 -0.13 -8.20 2.76
CA GLY A 20 0.00 -9.64 2.59
C GLY A 20 -0.42 -10.02 1.19
N CYS A 21 0.38 -10.84 0.51
CA CYS A 21 0.10 -11.26 -0.86
C CYS A 21 0.05 -12.77 -0.99
N ALA A 22 -0.72 -13.24 -1.98
CA ALA A 22 -0.83 -14.64 -2.33
C ALA A 22 -0.84 -14.80 -3.85
N ALA A 23 -0.37 -15.95 -4.33
CA ALA A 23 -0.38 -16.32 -5.72
C ALA A 23 -0.96 -17.72 -5.89
N THR A 24 -1.83 -17.91 -6.87
CA THR A 24 -2.28 -19.25 -7.29
C THR A 24 -2.09 -19.42 -8.78
N LYS A 25 -1.74 -20.64 -9.20
CA LYS A 25 -1.69 -21.04 -10.61
C LYS A 25 -2.90 -21.91 -10.88
N TYR A 26 -3.64 -21.60 -11.94
CA TYR A 26 -4.80 -22.39 -12.32
C TYR A 26 -4.94 -22.46 -13.84
N TRP A 27 -5.55 -23.54 -14.32
CA TRP A 27 -5.96 -23.67 -15.70
C TRP A 27 -7.35 -23.05 -15.89
N ASN A 28 -7.49 -22.12 -16.83
CA ASN A 28 -8.78 -21.59 -17.22
C ASN A 28 -9.30 -22.39 -18.43
N PRO A 29 -10.41 -23.15 -18.28
CA PRO A 29 -10.96 -23.96 -19.36
C PRO A 29 -11.60 -23.13 -20.48
N GLU A 30 -12.13 -21.95 -20.19
CA GLU A 30 -12.75 -21.06 -21.19
C GLU A 30 -11.71 -20.53 -22.17
N ASN A 31 -10.56 -20.11 -21.63
CA ASN A 31 -9.47 -19.52 -22.42
C ASN A 31 -8.38 -20.53 -22.81
N LYS A 32 -8.56 -21.81 -22.44
CA LYS A 32 -7.60 -22.92 -22.66
C LYS A 32 -6.15 -22.52 -22.34
N ARG A 33 -5.93 -21.89 -21.18
CA ARG A 33 -4.61 -21.36 -20.80
C ARG A 33 -4.37 -21.44 -19.29
N ASN A 34 -3.11 -21.58 -18.92
CA ASN A 34 -2.65 -21.40 -17.53
C ASN A 34 -2.57 -19.92 -17.17
N TYR A 35 -3.09 -19.57 -16.00
CA TYR A 35 -3.04 -18.24 -15.41
C TYR A 35 -2.30 -18.27 -14.09
N VAL A 36 -1.68 -17.13 -13.76
CA VAL A 36 -1.22 -16.84 -12.41
C VAL A 36 -2.12 -15.73 -11.88
N TYR A 37 -2.84 -16.00 -10.80
CA TYR A 37 -3.61 -14.99 -10.10
C TYR A 37 -2.85 -14.52 -8.87
N TYR A 38 -2.54 -13.23 -8.84
CA TYR A 38 -1.76 -12.58 -7.79
C TYR A 38 -2.60 -11.52 -7.10
N VAL A 39 -2.71 -11.60 -5.78
CA VAL A 39 -3.53 -10.69 -4.97
C VAL A 39 -2.69 -10.19 -3.82
N CYS A 40 -2.77 -8.90 -3.53
CA CYS A 40 -2.23 -8.29 -2.32
C CYS A 40 -3.35 -7.58 -1.57
N ASN A 41 -3.48 -7.91 -0.30
CA ASN A 41 -4.30 -7.17 0.66
C ASN A 41 -3.41 -6.19 1.42
N TYR A 42 -3.92 -4.99 1.63
CA TYR A 42 -3.28 -3.92 2.37
C TYR A 42 -4.05 -3.67 3.67
N SER A 43 -3.37 -3.20 4.72
CA SER A 43 -4.03 -2.88 6.00
C SER A 43 -5.00 -1.71 5.91
N PHE A 44 -4.90 -0.90 4.86
CA PHE A 44 -5.80 0.21 4.58
C PHE A 44 -6.10 0.35 3.09
N THR A 45 -7.04 1.24 2.73
CA THR A 45 -7.45 1.49 1.35
C THR A 45 -7.49 2.97 1.01
N ASN A 46 -7.60 3.29 -0.27
CA ASN A 46 -7.83 4.67 -0.69
C ASN A 46 -9.27 5.08 -0.35
N VAL A 47 -9.40 6.21 0.36
CA VAL A 47 -10.71 6.77 0.73
C VAL A 47 -10.99 7.99 -0.15
N LEU A 48 -12.15 8.02 -0.78
CA LEU A 48 -12.55 9.12 -1.65
C LEU A 48 -12.55 10.45 -0.89
N GLY A 49 -11.93 11.48 -1.46
CA GLY A 49 -11.81 12.81 -0.84
C GLY A 49 -10.76 12.90 0.28
N LYS A 50 -10.03 11.83 0.59
CA LYS A 50 -8.87 11.86 1.50
C LYS A 50 -7.56 11.88 0.70
N PRO A 51 -6.53 12.60 1.19
CA PRO A 51 -5.21 12.55 0.56
C PRO A 51 -4.61 11.15 0.72
N ILE A 52 -3.81 10.74 -0.28
CA ILE A 52 -3.08 9.47 -0.25
C ILE A 52 -1.97 9.51 0.80
N TYR A 53 -1.27 10.64 0.88
CA TYR A 53 -0.29 10.92 1.92
C TYR A 53 -0.28 12.41 2.26
N LYS A 54 0.19 12.76 3.45
CA LYS A 54 0.32 14.16 3.86
C LYS A 54 1.48 14.84 3.12
N LYS A 55 1.21 15.99 2.48
CA LYS A 55 2.24 16.84 1.87
C LYS A 55 3.18 17.39 2.95
N GLY A 56 4.49 17.34 2.71
CA GLY A 56 5.49 17.91 3.62
C GLY A 56 6.91 17.43 3.33
N LYS A 57 7.84 17.82 4.21
CA LYS A 57 9.19 17.22 4.21
C LYS A 57 9.09 15.73 4.58
N PRO A 58 9.89 14.85 3.97
CA PRO A 58 9.90 13.43 4.35
C PRO A 58 10.13 13.26 5.84
N CYS A 59 9.44 12.30 6.45
CA CYS A 59 9.52 12.00 7.87
C CYS A 59 9.13 13.13 8.86
N ALA A 60 8.61 14.28 8.40
CA ALA A 60 8.32 15.41 9.27
C ALA A 60 7.26 15.14 10.37
N LYS A 61 6.48 14.06 10.22
CA LYS A 61 5.45 13.63 11.17
C LYS A 61 5.62 12.16 11.57
N CYS A 62 6.84 11.62 11.48
CA CYS A 62 7.09 10.37 12.19
C CYS A 62 7.16 10.73 13.67
N ASP A 63 6.20 10.28 14.48
CA ASP A 63 6.29 10.33 15.95
C ASP A 63 7.42 9.39 16.49
N GLY A 64 8.23 8.84 15.58
CA GLY A 64 9.40 8.02 15.82
C GLY A 64 10.56 8.40 14.89
N LYS A 65 11.36 7.41 14.49
CA LYS A 65 12.58 7.64 13.71
C LYS A 65 12.29 7.58 12.20
N CYS A 66 12.93 8.44 11.43
CA CYS A 66 13.02 8.25 9.97
C CYS A 66 13.93 7.05 9.69
N SER A 67 13.51 6.13 8.84
CA SER A 67 14.26 4.91 8.58
C SER A 67 15.64 5.23 7.98
N THR A 68 16.68 4.63 8.55
CA THR A 68 18.03 4.71 7.98
C THR A 68 18.18 3.83 6.75
N LYS A 69 17.39 2.75 6.65
CA LYS A 69 17.39 1.81 5.52
C LYS A 69 16.55 2.33 4.35
N TYR A 70 15.43 3.00 4.64
CA TYR A 70 14.52 3.54 3.63
C TYR A 70 14.32 5.05 3.87
N PRO A 71 15.24 5.90 3.37
CA PRO A 71 15.16 7.35 3.56
C PRO A 71 13.79 7.90 3.11
N GLY A 72 13.15 8.66 3.99
CA GLY A 72 11.85 9.28 3.75
C GLY A 72 10.64 8.47 4.24
N LEU A 73 10.84 7.25 4.75
CA LEU A 73 9.81 6.46 5.43
C LEU A 73 9.96 6.52 6.95
N CYS A 74 8.83 6.46 7.65
CA CYS A 74 8.82 6.33 9.11
C CYS A 74 9.11 4.89 9.54
N GLU A 75 9.79 4.74 10.67
CA GLU A 75 10.10 3.45 11.28
C GLU A 75 9.43 3.33 12.66
N GLY A 76 8.84 2.16 12.94
CA GLY A 76 8.28 1.84 14.27
C GLY A 76 6.94 2.50 14.61
N ILE A 77 6.24 3.11 13.65
CA ILE A 77 4.96 3.82 13.90
C ILE A 77 3.72 3.07 13.43
N ALA A 78 3.86 1.83 12.95
CA ALA A 78 2.74 1.06 12.39
C ALA A 78 1.56 0.94 13.37
N ASP A 79 1.83 0.57 14.62
CA ASP A 79 0.78 0.38 15.63
C ASP A 79 0.10 1.69 16.05
N ALA A 80 0.79 2.84 15.91
CA ALA A 80 0.20 4.15 16.16
C ALA A 80 -0.78 4.51 15.04
N ILE A 81 -0.38 4.30 13.77
CA ILE A 81 -1.24 4.51 12.62
C ILE A 81 -2.46 3.58 12.70
N ASP A 82 -2.26 2.28 12.96
CA ASP A 82 -3.33 1.27 13.01
C ASP A 82 -4.42 1.57 14.08
N LYS A 83 -4.10 2.34 15.12
CA LYS A 83 -5.07 2.77 16.16
C LYS A 83 -5.89 4.00 15.76
N GLU A 84 -5.42 4.76 14.77
CA GLU A 84 -6.10 5.97 14.29
C GLU A 84 -7.11 5.69 13.16
N ILE A 85 -7.15 4.45 12.66
CA ILE A 85 -7.96 4.04 11.51
C ILE A 85 -9.20 3.25 11.91
#